data_AF-A0AAN9GUI2-F1
#
_entry.id   AF-A0AAN9GUI2-F1
#
_cell.length_a   1.000
_cell.length_b   1.000
_cell.length_c   1.000
_cell.angle_alpha   90.00
_cell.angle_beta   90.00
_cell.angle_gamma   90.00
#
_symmetry.space_group_name_H-M   'P 1'
#
loop_
_entity.id
_entity.type
_entity.pdbx_description
1 polymer ?
#
loop_
_entity_poly.entity_id
_entity_poly.type
_entity_poly.pdbx_seq_one_letter_code
_entity_poly.pdbx_strand_id
1 'polypeptide(L)'
;MAHEALKSIVRNKLWLNEVHKYLNFRSTADLESFQNHILMYASKRTAFSPPVFEARMLLAAMDYNYHKDRPKLCKSNGSKQYRRL
;
A
#
# COMPACT_ATOMS: atom_id res chain seq x y z
N MET A 1 28.80 22.82 -0.04
CA MET A 1 27.74 22.30 -0.92
C MET A 1 26.59 21.67 -0.12
N ALA A 2 26.78 20.55 0.57
CA ALA A 2 25.69 19.92 1.35
C ALA A 2 25.22 20.73 2.57
N HIS A 3 26.15 21.38 3.28
CA HIS A 3 25.80 22.13 4.50
C HIS A 3 24.97 23.39 4.20
N GLU A 4 25.20 24.07 3.07
CA GLU A 4 24.43 25.25 2.65
C GLU A 4 23.02 24.87 2.21
N ALA A 5 22.85 23.73 1.52
CA ALA A 5 21.54 23.18 1.18
C ALA A 5 20.74 22.79 2.43
N LEU A 6 21.40 22.19 3.44
CA LEU A 6 20.74 21.90 4.72
C LEU A 6 20.32 23.19 5.42
N LYS A 7 21.17 24.21 5.39
CA LYS A 7 20.90 25.52 6.01
C LYS A 7 19.71 26.23 5.37
N SER A 8 19.52 26.12 4.06
CA SER A 8 18.38 26.71 3.36
C SER A 8 17.06 25.99 3.70
N ILE A 9 17.09 24.66 3.82
CA ILE A 9 15.92 23.84 4.19
C ILE A 9 15.49 24.14 5.63
N VAL A 10 16.43 24.15 6.58
CA VAL A 10 16.14 24.39 8.01
C VAL A 10 15.67 25.82 8.26
N ARG A 11 16.09 26.79 7.44
CA ARG A 11 15.64 28.19 7.56
C ARG A 11 14.32 28.49 6.86
N ASN A 12 13.80 27.56 6.05
CA ASN A 12 12.54 27.74 5.35
C ASN A 12 11.35 27.51 6.29
N LYS A 13 10.81 28.61 6.84
CA LYS A 13 9.64 28.57 7.75
C LYS A 13 8.39 27.93 7.13
N LEU A 14 8.15 28.15 5.83
CA LEU A 14 7.00 27.58 5.14
C LEU A 14 7.14 26.05 5.08
N TRP A 15 8.32 25.57 4.69
CA TRP A 15 8.64 24.15 4.67
C TRP A 15 8.49 23.49 6.03
N LEU A 16 9.04 24.08 7.09
CA LEU A 16 8.91 23.55 8.46
C LEU A 16 7.46 23.47 8.94
N ASN A 17 6.61 24.42 8.52
CA ASN A 17 5.19 24.38 8.84
C ASN A 17 4.45 23.27 8.08
N GLU A 18 4.90 22.87 6.89
CA GLU A 18 4.19 21.90 6.05
C GLU A 18 4.79 20.49 6.07
N VAL A 19 6.03 20.32 6.53
CA VAL A 19 6.75 19.04 6.50
C VAL A 19 5.98 17.89 7.17
N HIS A 20 5.24 18.17 8.24
CA HIS A 20 4.41 17.18 8.93
C HIS A 20 3.30 16.59 8.04
N LYS A 21 2.82 17.34 7.03
CA LYS A 21 1.85 16.86 6.03
C LYS A 21 2.48 15.78 5.14
N TYR A 22 3.78 15.89 4.86
CA TYR A 22 4.53 14.97 4.02
C TYR A 22 5.22 13.85 4.80
N LEU A 23 5.48 14.02 6.10
CA LEU A 23 6.03 12.97 6.96
C LEU A 23 5.04 11.81 7.13
N ASN A 24 3.74 12.09 7.09
CA ASN A 24 2.68 11.09 7.05
C ASN A 24 2.41 10.62 5.62
N PHE A 25 3.45 10.23 4.88
CA PHE A 25 3.27 9.49 3.63
C PHE A 25 2.68 8.11 3.96
N ARG A 26 1.36 8.07 4.19
CA ARG A 26 0.59 6.84 4.31
C ARG A 26 0.59 6.22 2.92
N SER A 27 1.46 5.24 2.72
CA SER A 27 1.36 4.42 1.51
C SER A 27 -0.04 3.83 1.46
N THR A 28 -0.74 4.02 0.34
CA THR A 28 -2.03 3.38 0.07
C THR A 28 -1.85 1.93 -0.39
N ALA A 29 -0.62 1.42 -0.45
CA ALA A 29 -0.31 0.09 -0.98
C ALA A 29 -1.09 -1.03 -0.28
N ASP A 30 -1.27 -0.96 1.03
CA ASP A 30 -2.01 -1.97 1.79
C ASP A 30 -3.50 -1.92 1.46
N LEU A 31 -4.06 -0.72 1.33
CA LEU A 31 -5.46 -0.51 0.94
C LEU A 31 -5.71 -0.94 -0.50
N GLU A 32 -4.80 -0.60 -1.42
CA GLU A 32 -4.85 -1.01 -2.82
C GLU A 32 -4.72 -2.52 -2.95
N SER A 33 -3.85 -3.16 -2.16
CA SER A 33 -3.69 -4.62 -2.12
C SER A 33 -4.97 -5.32 -1.64
N PHE A 34 -5.62 -4.79 -0.61
CA PHE A 34 -6.91 -5.29 -0.14
C PHE A 34 -8.01 -5.13 -1.19
N GLN A 35 -8.08 -3.96 -1.83
CA GLN A 35 -9.07 -3.70 -2.88
C GLN A 35 -8.86 -4.62 -4.10
N ASN A 36 -7.62 -4.95 -4.44
CA ASN A 36 -7.31 -5.92 -5.49
C ASN A 36 -7.83 -7.33 -5.15
N HIS A 37 -7.71 -7.78 -3.90
CA HIS A 37 -8.31 -9.04 -3.46
C HIS A 37 -9.83 -9.00 -3.60
N ILE A 38 -10.48 -7.92 -3.16
CA ILE A 38 -11.93 -7.75 -3.36
C ILE A 38 -12.30 -7.89 -4.84
N LEU A 39 -11.54 -7.26 -5.75
CA LEU A 39 -11.83 -7.31 -7.19
C LEU A 39 -11.64 -8.70 -7.82
N MET A 40 -10.75 -9.54 -7.28
CA MET A 40 -10.60 -10.94 -7.71
C MET A 40 -11.88 -11.75 -7.43
N TYR A 41 -12.50 -11.55 -6.26
CA TYR A 41 -13.69 -12.30 -5.86
C TYR A 41 -15.00 -11.60 -6.26
N ALA A 42 -15.03 -10.28 -6.39
CA ALA A 42 -16.21 -9.48 -6.69
C ALA A 42 -15.89 -8.46 -7.81
N SER A 43 -15.87 -8.95 -9.05
CA SER A 43 -15.64 -8.12 -10.24
C SER A 43 -16.70 -7.02 -10.37
N LYS A 44 -16.27 -5.79 -10.72
CA LYS A 44 -17.17 -4.65 -10.95
C LYS A 44 -18.14 -4.84 -12.12
N ARG A 45 -17.84 -5.76 -13.03
CA ARG A 45 -18.63 -5.99 -14.27
C ARG A 45 -19.61 -7.14 -14.14
N THR A 46 -19.71 -7.73 -12.94
CA THR A 46 -20.57 -8.88 -12.68
C THR A 46 -21.57 -8.49 -11.61
N ALA A 47 -22.87 -8.67 -11.90
CA ALA A 47 -23.90 -8.48 -10.89
C ALA A 47 -23.95 -9.69 -9.96
N PHE A 48 -24.10 -9.44 -8.66
CA PHE A 48 -24.24 -10.47 -7.64
C PHE A 48 -25.51 -10.19 -6.85
N SER A 49 -26.21 -11.26 -6.44
CA SER A 49 -27.24 -11.11 -5.42
C SER A 49 -26.58 -10.73 -4.08
N PRO A 50 -27.30 -10.04 -3.17
CA PRO A 50 -26.76 -9.64 -1.87
C PRO A 50 -26.04 -10.76 -1.09
N PRO A 51 -26.61 -11.97 -0.90
CA PRO A 51 -25.92 -13.03 -0.16
C PRO A 51 -24.65 -13.55 -0.86
N VAL A 52 -24.63 -13.55 -2.19
CA VAL A 52 -23.45 -13.98 -2.97
C VAL A 52 -22.34 -12.94 -2.87
N PHE A 53 -22.67 -11.65 -2.91
CA PHE A 53 -21.71 -10.57 -2.73
C PHE A 53 -21.08 -10.62 -1.32
N GLU A 54 -21.91 -10.78 -0.29
CA GLU A 54 -21.44 -10.89 1.10
C GLU A 54 -20.48 -12.07 1.30
N ALA A 55 -20.84 -13.26 0.82
CA ALA A 55 -19.96 -14.42 0.90
C ALA A 55 -18.62 -14.19 0.19
N ARG A 56 -18.62 -13.54 -0.98
CA ARG A 56 -17.40 -13.20 -1.74
C ARG A 56 -16.54 -12.16 -1.03
N MET A 57 -17.15 -11.17 -0.38
CA MET A 57 -16.44 -10.17 0.42
C MET A 57 -15.75 -10.81 1.63
N LEU A 58 -16.43 -11.72 2.32
CA LEU A 58 -15.85 -12.48 3.43
C LEU A 58 -14.66 -13.34 2.97
N LEU A 59 -14.81 -14.05 1.84
CA LEU A 59 -13.73 -14.84 1.26
C LEU A 59 -12.52 -13.99 0.88
N ALA A 60 -12.73 -12.83 0.25
CA ALA A 60 -11.67 -11.89 -0.09
C ALA A 60 -10.92 -11.40 1.16
N ALA A 61 -11.64 -11.10 2.25
CA ALA A 61 -11.05 -10.68 3.50
C ALA A 61 -10.24 -11.78 4.18
N MET A 62 -10.73 -13.02 4.18
CA MET A 62 -9.99 -14.18 4.70
C MET A 62 -8.69 -14.40 3.93
N ASP A 63 -8.75 -14.35 2.60
CA ASP A 63 -7.60 -14.54 1.72
C ASP A 63 -6.56 -13.42 1.88
N TYR A 64 -6.99 -12.16 1.93
CA TYR A 64 -6.10 -11.04 2.23
C TYR A 64 -5.42 -11.18 3.59
N ASN A 65 -6.18 -11.50 4.64
CA ASN A 65 -5.65 -11.65 5.99
C ASN A 65 -4.61 -12.78 6.10
N TYR A 66 -4.79 -13.85 5.33
CA TYR A 66 -3.82 -14.93 5.24
C TYR A 66 -2.51 -14.48 4.57
N HIS A 67 -2.59 -13.56 3.61
CA HIS A 67 -1.44 -13.14 2.80
C HIS A 67 -0.76 -11.83 3.24
N LYS A 68 -1.41 -10.98 4.03
CA LYS A 68 -0.93 -9.61 4.35
C LYS A 68 0.48 -9.57 4.96
N ASP A 69 0.82 -10.55 5.80
CA ASP A 69 2.10 -10.63 6.51
C ASP A 69 3.10 -11.58 5.85
N ARG A 70 2.82 -12.02 4.61
CA ARG A 70 3.68 -12.96 3.91
C ARG A 70 5.07 -12.33 3.72
N PRO A 71 6.16 -13.02 4.13
CA PRO A 71 7.50 -12.49 3.98
C PRO A 71 7.82 -12.24 2.51
N LYS A 72 8.51 -11.12 2.26
CA LYS A 72 8.93 -10.74 0.92
C LYS A 72 9.86 -11.81 0.36
N LEU A 73 9.68 -12.15 -0.91
CA LEU A 73 10.61 -13.03 -1.59
C LEU A 73 11.97 -12.35 -1.67
N CYS A 74 12.99 -12.97 -1.09
CA CYS A 74 14.36 -12.48 -1.11
C CYS A 74 15.22 -13.40 -1.98
N LYS A 75 16.18 -12.81 -2.69
CA LYS A 75 17.24 -13.55 -3.38
C LYS A 75 18.21 -14.16 -2.36
N SER A 76 19.10 -15.04 -2.81
CA SER A 76 20.16 -15.64 -1.98
C SER A 76 21.05 -14.62 -1.26
N ASN A 77 21.18 -13.41 -1.80
CA ASN A 77 21.94 -12.31 -1.22
C ASN A 77 21.13 -11.40 -0.27
N GLY A 78 19.89 -11.77 0.09
CA GLY A 78 19.02 -11.01 0.99
C GLY A 78 18.32 -9.80 0.36
N SER A 79 18.59 -9.47 -0.91
CA SER A 79 17.87 -8.39 -1.61
C SER A 79 16.45 -8.80 -2.00
N LYS A 80 15.51 -7.86 -1.99
CA LYS A 80 14.11 -8.09 -2.40
C LYS A 80 14.07 -8.53 -3.87
N GLN A 81 13.37 -9.62 -4.13
CA GLN A 81 13.11 -10.09 -5.49
C GLN A 81 11.81 -9.48 -5.99
N TYR A 82 11.92 -8.62 -7.00
CA TYR A 82 10.77 -8.08 -7.72
C TYR A 82 10.57 -8.88 -9.00
N ARG A 83 9.34 -9.30 -9.27
CA ARG A 83 8.93 -9.84 -10.56
C ARG A 83 8.17 -8.72 -11.27
N ARG A 84 8.55 -8.38 -12.51
CA ARG A 84 7.68 -7.53 -13.35
C ARG A 84 6.43 -8.36 -13.66
N LEU A 85 5.27 -7.77 -13.37
CA LEU A 85 3.97 -8.28 -13.80
C LEU A 85 3.84 -8.14 -15.32
#